data_AF-A0A7W6KQ94-F1
#
_entry.id   AF-A0A7W6KQ94-F1
#
_cell.length_a   1.000
_cell.length_b   1.000
_cell.length_c   1.000
_cell.angle_alpha   90.00
_cell.angle_beta   90.00
_cell.angle_gamma   90.00
#
_symmetry.space_group_name_H-M   'P 1'
#
loop_
_entity.id
_entity.type
_entity.pdbx_description
1 polymer ?
#
loop_
_entity_poly.entity_id
_entity_poly.type
_entity_poly.pdbx_seq_one_letter_code
_entity_poly.pdbx_strand_id
1 'polypeptide(L)'
;MADRDNPAPASQTSDPPDGDGSEFDQYNNASSENNDSNIQSSISEKRFNIIELTSVAGIFFTALLFIISALQAYTSNKTMIIMQAQFNETQNEIKANFILEDKVQSNKISNAIKDNLSDLEVLANCDDWEYINKESQINILNISDIYLSDVQYLHQLAIIYDLKDEWSVICSRRKRFLDGHCLLRDRVMERIQSLNGPLRGDYEKCVLQPSLQ
;
A
#
# COMPACT_ATOMS: atom_id res chain seq x y z
N MET A 1 39.05 -3.56 0.01
CA MET A 1 39.35 -4.93 -0.42
C MET A 1 38.03 -5.64 -0.66
N ALA A 2 37.84 -6.11 -1.90
CA ALA A 2 36.74 -6.91 -2.48
C ALA A 2 35.32 -6.32 -2.37
N ASP A 3 34.73 -5.77 -3.44
CA ASP A 3 34.16 -6.44 -4.64
C ASP A 3 33.10 -7.49 -4.31
N ARG A 4 31.83 -7.20 -4.63
CA ARG A 4 31.10 -7.95 -5.68
C ARG A 4 29.68 -7.42 -5.93
N ASP A 5 29.50 -7.05 -7.19
CA ASP A 5 28.26 -6.98 -7.94
C ASP A 5 27.43 -8.27 -7.83
N ASN A 6 26.09 -8.16 -7.84
CA ASN A 6 25.29 -8.85 -8.88
C ASN A 6 23.84 -8.32 -8.99
N PRO A 7 23.23 -8.35 -10.21
CA PRO A 7 22.11 -7.51 -10.60
C PRO A 7 20.74 -8.23 -10.63
N ALA A 8 19.72 -7.43 -10.96
CA ALA A 8 18.31 -7.79 -11.17
C ALA A 8 18.08 -8.85 -12.27
N PRO A 9 17.01 -9.65 -12.19
CA PRO A 9 16.61 -10.54 -13.28
C PRO A 9 15.78 -9.83 -14.34
N ALA A 10 16.05 -10.25 -15.57
CA ALA A 10 15.57 -9.73 -16.83
C ALA A 10 14.13 -10.16 -17.19
N SER A 11 13.53 -9.31 -18.01
CA SER A 11 12.34 -9.51 -18.82
C SER A 11 12.43 -10.76 -19.70
N GLN A 12 11.33 -11.52 -19.79
CA GLN A 12 11.14 -12.55 -20.81
C GLN A 12 9.82 -12.32 -21.53
N THR A 13 9.95 -11.89 -22.78
CA THR A 13 8.94 -11.91 -23.84
C THR A 13 8.92 -13.31 -24.47
N SER A 14 7.73 -13.86 -24.70
CA SER A 14 7.54 -15.14 -25.39
C SER A 14 6.51 -14.97 -26.50
N ASP A 15 7.00 -14.86 -27.74
CA ASP A 15 6.20 -15.07 -28.94
C ASP A 15 6.07 -16.58 -29.22
N PRO A 16 4.94 -17.07 -29.76
CA PRO A 16 4.75 -18.46 -30.15
C PRO A 16 5.22 -18.73 -31.61
N PRO A 17 5.59 -19.98 -31.94
CA PRO A 17 6.18 -20.33 -33.23
C PRO A 17 5.15 -20.71 -34.30
N ASP A 18 5.51 -20.40 -35.55
CA ASP A 18 4.94 -20.92 -36.79
C ASP A 18 5.28 -22.41 -36.98
N GLY A 19 4.30 -23.19 -37.46
CA GLY A 19 4.46 -24.60 -37.80
C GLY A 19 3.72 -24.94 -39.10
N ASP A 20 4.43 -24.82 -40.21
CA ASP A 20 4.12 -25.36 -41.53
C ASP A 20 5.01 -26.60 -41.77
N GLY A 21 4.51 -27.67 -42.39
CA GLY A 21 5.29 -28.89 -42.59
C GLY A 21 4.51 -30.16 -42.92
N SER A 22 4.01 -30.20 -44.15
CA SER A 22 3.70 -31.34 -45.04
C SER A 22 4.43 -32.68 -44.78
N GLU A 23 3.75 -33.80 -45.07
CA GLU A 23 4.18 -34.98 -45.90
C GLU A 23 3.37 -36.25 -45.50
N PHE A 24 2.54 -36.80 -46.40
CA PHE A 24 2.82 -37.82 -47.42
C PHE A 24 2.97 -39.25 -46.86
N ASP A 25 2.03 -40.12 -47.22
CA ASP A 25 2.32 -41.52 -47.50
C ASP A 25 1.36 -42.07 -48.57
N GLN A 26 1.97 -42.48 -49.69
CA GLN A 26 1.38 -43.23 -50.80
C GLN A 26 1.45 -44.72 -50.51
N TYR A 27 0.45 -45.51 -50.94
CA TYR A 27 0.70 -46.81 -51.58
C TYR A 27 -0.32 -47.11 -52.67
N ASN A 28 0.22 -47.44 -53.84
CA ASN A 28 -0.42 -47.90 -55.07
C ASN A 28 -0.94 -49.34 -54.95
N ASN A 29 -1.97 -49.71 -55.73
CA ASN A 29 -1.76 -50.62 -56.86
C ASN A 29 -2.94 -50.72 -57.85
N ALA A 30 -2.53 -50.74 -59.13
CA ALA A 30 -3.19 -51.07 -60.40
C ALA A 30 -3.99 -52.39 -60.38
N SER A 31 -4.83 -52.81 -61.34
CA SER A 31 -5.44 -52.33 -62.60
C SER A 31 -6.41 -53.46 -63.01
N SER A 32 -7.54 -53.19 -63.67
CA SER A 32 -8.12 -54.07 -64.73
C SER A 32 -9.45 -53.51 -65.24
N GLU A 33 -9.42 -53.17 -66.54
CA GLU A 33 -10.43 -53.42 -67.58
C GLU A 33 -11.86 -52.84 -67.49
N ASN A 34 -12.12 -51.95 -68.46
CA ASN A 34 -13.26 -51.95 -69.37
C ASN A 34 -14.67 -52.11 -68.76
N ASN A 35 -15.36 -50.98 -68.61
CA ASN A 35 -16.68 -50.84 -69.22
C ASN A 35 -17.08 -49.36 -69.38
N ASP A 36 -17.24 -48.94 -70.63
CA ASP A 36 -17.99 -47.75 -71.01
C ASP A 36 -19.47 -47.99 -70.68
N SER A 37 -19.92 -47.45 -69.55
CA SER A 37 -21.35 -47.26 -69.31
C SER A 37 -21.57 -46.13 -68.32
N ASN A 38 -21.80 -44.93 -68.87
CA ASN A 38 -22.82 -44.00 -68.41
C ASN A 38 -22.92 -43.82 -66.88
N ILE A 39 -21.86 -43.30 -66.25
CA ILE A 39 -21.95 -42.71 -64.91
C ILE A 39 -21.88 -41.20 -65.11
N GLN A 40 -23.04 -40.64 -65.41
CA GLN A 40 -23.31 -39.24 -65.12
C GLN A 40 -22.94 -39.05 -63.65
N SER A 41 -21.88 -38.29 -63.40
CA SER A 41 -21.40 -37.98 -62.07
C SER A 41 -22.60 -37.45 -61.29
N SER A 42 -23.05 -38.24 -60.31
CA SER A 42 -23.73 -37.70 -59.16
C SER A 42 -22.71 -36.78 -58.50
N ILE A 43 -22.67 -35.53 -58.96
CA ILE A 43 -22.36 -34.41 -58.10
C ILE A 43 -23.37 -34.57 -56.98
N SER A 44 -22.94 -35.27 -55.92
CA SER A 44 -23.56 -35.15 -54.62
C SER A 44 -23.33 -33.70 -54.23
N GLU A 45 -24.16 -32.80 -54.76
CA GLU A 45 -24.43 -31.51 -54.16
C GLU A 45 -24.76 -31.85 -52.71
N LYS A 46 -23.80 -31.66 -51.80
CA LYS A 46 -24.15 -31.45 -50.41
C LYS A 46 -25.03 -30.21 -50.44
N ARG A 47 -26.34 -30.40 -50.50
CA ARG A 47 -27.31 -29.36 -50.23
C ARG A 47 -27.11 -29.01 -48.78
N PHE A 48 -26.21 -28.06 -48.53
CA PHE A 48 -26.04 -27.48 -47.21
C PHE A 48 -27.40 -26.91 -46.83
N ASN A 49 -28.05 -27.59 -45.90
CA ASN A 49 -29.40 -27.25 -45.53
C ASN A 49 -29.34 -25.87 -44.87
N ILE A 50 -30.21 -24.94 -45.29
CA ILE A 50 -30.24 -23.57 -44.71
C ILE A 50 -30.43 -23.65 -43.17
N ILE A 51 -31.06 -24.72 -42.71
CA ILE A 51 -31.22 -25.05 -41.29
C ILE A 51 -29.88 -25.38 -40.61
N GLU A 52 -28.98 -26.12 -41.27
CA GLU A 52 -27.64 -26.43 -40.73
C GLU A 52 -26.80 -25.15 -40.67
N LEU A 53 -26.85 -24.30 -41.69
CA LEU A 53 -26.12 -23.03 -41.71
C LEU A 53 -26.57 -22.07 -40.61
N THR A 54 -27.89 -21.96 -40.37
CA THR A 54 -28.44 -21.13 -39.29
C THR A 54 -28.12 -21.70 -37.90
N SER A 55 -28.10 -23.02 -37.74
CA SER A 55 -27.70 -23.67 -36.49
C SER A 55 -26.23 -23.40 -36.14
N VAL A 56 -25.34 -23.50 -37.12
CA VAL A 56 -23.90 -23.23 -36.96
C VAL A 56 -23.69 -21.75 -36.63
N ALA A 57 -24.35 -20.84 -37.35
CA ALA A 57 -24.29 -19.41 -37.05
C ALA A 57 -24.77 -19.10 -35.61
N GLY A 58 -25.85 -19.73 -35.13
CA GLY A 58 -26.34 -19.57 -33.76
C GLY A 58 -25.33 -20.04 -32.69
N ILE A 59 -24.63 -21.15 -32.94
CA ILE A 59 -23.56 -21.64 -32.05
C ILE A 59 -22.38 -20.65 -32.03
N PHE A 60 -21.99 -20.10 -33.18
CA PHE A 60 -20.94 -19.07 -33.24
C PHE A 60 -21.35 -17.80 -32.48
N PHE A 61 -22.59 -17.34 -32.61
CA PHE A 61 -23.09 -16.18 -31.89
C PHE A 61 -23.09 -16.39 -30.37
N THR A 62 -23.54 -17.55 -29.89
CA THR A 62 -23.54 -17.85 -28.46
C THR A 62 -22.12 -17.98 -27.90
N ALA A 63 -21.22 -18.68 -28.60
CA ALA A 63 -19.81 -18.76 -28.23
C ALA A 63 -19.15 -17.37 -28.16
N LEU A 64 -19.42 -16.50 -29.13
CA LEU A 64 -18.91 -15.13 -29.16
C LEU A 64 -19.39 -14.32 -27.95
N LEU A 65 -20.67 -14.44 -27.56
CA LEU A 65 -21.20 -13.78 -26.38
C LEU A 65 -20.49 -14.23 -25.09
N PHE A 66 -20.26 -15.53 -24.91
CA PHE A 66 -19.49 -16.04 -23.77
C PHE A 66 -18.05 -15.52 -23.74
N ILE A 67 -17.38 -15.47 -24.90
CA ILE A 67 -16.00 -14.95 -25.02
C ILE A 67 -15.96 -13.47 -24.65
N ILE A 68 -16.92 -12.67 -25.13
CA ILE A 68 -17.00 -11.23 -24.80
C ILE A 68 -17.21 -11.05 -23.29
N SER A 69 -18.14 -11.78 -22.67
CA SER A 69 -18.37 -11.70 -21.23
C SER A 69 -17.16 -12.14 -20.40
N ALA A 70 -16.45 -13.19 -20.83
CA ALA A 70 -15.22 -13.64 -20.19
C ALA A 70 -14.10 -12.59 -20.31
N LEU A 71 -13.97 -11.93 -21.46
CA LEU A 71 -13.00 -10.86 -21.68
C LEU A 71 -13.31 -9.63 -20.82
N GLN A 72 -14.59 -9.25 -20.68
CA GLN A 72 -15.04 -8.18 -19.77
C GLN A 72 -14.74 -8.51 -18.30
N ALA A 73 -15.01 -9.74 -17.87
CA ALA A 73 -14.67 -10.20 -16.52
C ALA A 73 -13.16 -10.17 -16.26
N TYR A 74 -12.35 -10.63 -17.21
CA TYR A 74 -10.89 -10.63 -17.11
C TYR A 74 -10.31 -9.21 -17.04
N THR A 75 -10.79 -8.30 -17.89
CA THR A 75 -10.36 -6.89 -17.89
C THR A 75 -10.81 -6.16 -16.63
N SER A 76 -12.02 -6.40 -16.12
CA SER A 76 -12.49 -5.87 -14.85
C SER A 76 -11.62 -6.33 -13.67
N ASN A 77 -11.27 -7.62 -13.64
CA ASN A 77 -10.40 -8.17 -12.59
C ASN A 77 -8.99 -7.56 -12.65
N LYS A 78 -8.41 -7.39 -13.84
CA LYS A 78 -7.13 -6.70 -14.01
C LYS A 78 -7.17 -5.25 -13.54
N THR A 79 -8.23 -4.52 -13.87
CA THR A 79 -8.40 -3.13 -13.42
C THR A 79 -8.50 -3.06 -11.89
N MET A 80 -9.21 -3.99 -11.26
CA MET A 80 -9.28 -4.08 -9.79
C MET A 80 -7.90 -4.31 -9.17
N ILE A 81 -7.08 -5.21 -9.73
CA ILE A 81 -5.72 -5.46 -9.25
C ILE A 81 -4.85 -4.20 -9.37
N ILE A 82 -4.91 -3.49 -10.49
CA ILE A 82 -4.14 -2.25 -10.70
C ILE A 82 -4.57 -1.17 -9.70
N MET A 83 -5.88 -0.97 -9.51
CA MET A 83 -6.41 -0.02 -8.53
C MET A 83 -5.99 -0.38 -7.10
N GLN A 84 -5.98 -1.68 -6.76
CA GLN A 84 -5.51 -2.14 -5.46
C GLN A 84 -4.01 -1.87 -5.26
N ALA A 85 -3.19 -2.09 -6.29
CA ALA A 85 -1.78 -1.76 -6.24
C ALA A 85 -1.54 -0.25 -6.03
N GLN A 86 -2.26 0.61 -6.76
CA GLN A 86 -2.19 2.07 -6.62
C GLN A 86 -2.66 2.54 -5.23
N PHE A 87 -3.72 1.92 -4.70
CA PHE A 87 -4.18 2.22 -3.34
C PHE A 87 -3.11 1.85 -2.30
N ASN A 88 -2.49 0.67 -2.43
CA ASN A 88 -1.42 0.25 -1.53
C ASN A 88 -0.19 1.16 -1.62
N GLU A 89 0.20 1.58 -2.82
CA GLU A 89 1.28 2.54 -3.04
C GLU A 89 0.99 3.88 -2.36
N THR A 90 -0.21 4.43 -2.57
CA THR A 90 -0.66 5.68 -1.93
C THR A 90 -0.66 5.55 -0.41
N GLN A 91 -1.12 4.42 0.14
CA GLN A 91 -1.08 4.14 1.58
C GLN A 91 0.35 4.12 2.11
N ASN A 92 1.29 3.52 1.37
CA ASN A 92 2.71 3.50 1.75
C ASN A 92 3.34 4.90 1.72
N GLU A 93 3.01 5.73 0.72
CA GLU A 93 3.47 7.12 0.66
C GLU A 93 2.93 7.96 1.83
N ILE A 94 1.65 7.82 2.16
CA ILE A 94 1.03 8.49 3.32
C ILE A 94 1.75 8.08 4.61
N LYS A 95 2.01 6.78 4.81
CA LYS A 95 2.77 6.27 5.97
C LYS A 95 4.18 6.86 6.02
N ALA A 96 4.89 6.88 4.89
CA ALA A 96 6.24 7.43 4.81
C ALA A 96 6.28 8.94 5.15
N ASN A 97 5.32 9.71 4.62
CA ASN A 97 5.19 11.13 4.90
C ASN A 97 4.82 11.39 6.36
N PHE A 98 3.96 10.58 6.95
CA PHE A 98 3.62 10.69 8.37
C PHE A 98 4.82 10.44 9.29
N ILE A 99 5.66 9.45 8.97
CA ILE A 99 6.92 9.19 9.69
C ILE A 99 7.91 10.34 9.53
N LEU A 100 8.00 10.92 8.31
CA LEU A 100 8.82 12.09 8.06
C LEU A 100 8.34 13.29 8.91
N GLU A 101 7.02 13.49 8.99
CA GLU A 101 6.41 14.54 9.80
C GLU A 101 6.73 14.37 11.29
N ASP A 102 6.63 13.15 11.85
CA ASP A 102 7.07 12.89 13.23
C ASP A 102 8.54 13.29 13.45
N LYS A 103 9.42 13.01 12.49
CA LYS A 103 10.83 13.38 12.57
C LYS A 103 11.01 14.90 12.55
N VAL A 104 10.29 15.62 11.70
CA VAL A 104 10.31 17.09 11.64
C VAL A 104 9.87 17.69 12.98
N GLN A 105 8.72 17.24 13.51
CA GLN A 105 8.22 17.72 14.80
C GLN A 105 9.15 17.34 15.96
N SER A 106 9.74 16.14 15.94
CA SER A 106 10.72 15.72 16.96
C SER A 106 11.96 16.63 16.96
N ASN A 107 12.46 16.99 15.78
CA ASN A 107 13.60 17.90 15.65
C ASN A 107 13.27 19.30 16.17
N LYS A 108 12.07 19.80 15.90
CA LYS A 108 11.58 21.08 16.42
C LYS A 108 11.60 21.12 17.95
N ILE A 109 11.10 20.09 18.62
CA ILE A 109 11.15 20.00 20.09
C ILE A 109 12.59 19.88 20.59
N SER A 110 13.41 19.04 19.94
CA SER A 110 14.81 18.88 20.34
C SER A 110 15.59 20.19 20.25
N ASN A 111 15.37 20.97 19.19
CA ASN A 111 15.99 22.28 19.04
C ASN A 111 15.42 23.28 20.05
N ALA A 112 14.11 23.29 20.28
CA ALA A 112 13.51 24.14 21.31
C ALA A 112 14.09 23.87 22.71
N ILE A 113 14.42 22.61 23.04
CA ILE A 113 15.15 22.29 24.26
C ILE A 113 16.57 22.83 24.21
N LYS A 114 17.35 22.50 23.17
CA LYS A 114 18.75 22.92 23.07
C LYS A 114 18.93 24.44 23.11
N ASP A 115 18.03 25.16 22.45
CA ASP A 115 18.12 26.61 22.28
C ASP A 115 17.65 27.37 23.53
N ASN A 116 16.69 26.82 24.29
CA ASN A 116 16.08 27.50 25.44
C ASN A 116 16.48 26.91 26.81
N LEU A 117 17.09 25.73 26.82
CA LEU A 117 17.53 25.03 28.03
C LEU A 117 18.94 24.50 27.77
N SER A 118 19.93 25.38 27.99
CA SER A 118 21.35 25.04 27.88
C SER A 118 21.75 23.92 28.85
N ASP A 119 21.08 23.85 30.00
CA ASP A 119 21.31 22.87 31.05
C ASP A 119 20.22 21.79 30.98
N LEU A 120 20.41 20.82 30.08
CA LEU A 120 19.58 19.60 30.00
C LEU A 120 19.50 18.84 31.33
N GLU A 121 20.49 19.02 32.23
CA GLU A 121 20.47 18.48 33.59
C GLU A 121 19.28 19.00 34.41
N VAL A 122 18.85 20.25 34.20
CA VAL A 122 17.68 20.81 34.88
C VAL A 122 16.42 20.02 34.52
N LEU A 123 16.29 19.56 33.28
CA LEU A 123 15.13 18.76 32.86
C LEU A 123 15.15 17.32 33.40
N ALA A 124 16.35 16.77 33.61
CA ALA A 124 16.54 15.38 34.02
C ALA A 124 16.39 15.20 35.54
N ASN A 125 16.88 16.17 36.32
CA ASN A 125 16.69 16.17 37.76
C ASN A 125 15.25 16.62 38.06
N CYS A 126 14.48 15.78 38.75
CA CYS A 126 13.16 16.13 39.25
C CYS A 126 13.26 17.15 40.41
N ASP A 127 14.03 18.20 40.23
CA ASP A 127 14.21 19.25 41.23
C ASP A 127 12.87 19.94 41.47
N ASP A 128 12.64 20.42 42.69
CA ASP A 128 11.40 21.11 43.02
C ASP A 128 11.25 22.36 42.15
N TRP A 129 10.08 22.50 41.50
CA TRP A 129 9.78 23.54 40.51
C TRP A 129 10.15 24.96 40.99
N GLU A 130 9.98 25.21 42.29
CA GLU A 130 10.25 26.49 42.94
C GLU A 130 11.73 26.88 42.96
N TYR A 131 12.65 25.92 42.86
CA TYR A 131 14.10 26.17 42.85
C TYR A 131 14.66 26.43 41.46
N ILE A 132 13.86 26.17 40.41
CA ILE A 132 14.24 26.49 39.04
C ILE A 132 14.15 28.00 38.86
N ASN A 133 15.12 28.60 38.18
CA ASN A 133 15.07 30.02 37.87
C ASN A 133 13.83 30.35 36.98
N LYS A 134 13.32 31.57 37.09
CA LYS A 134 12.07 31.97 36.40
C LYS A 134 12.13 31.85 34.88
N GLU A 135 13.30 32.06 34.27
CA GLU A 135 13.48 31.98 32.83
C GLU A 135 13.36 30.54 32.33
N SER A 136 14.04 29.60 32.99
CA SER A 136 13.93 28.17 32.74
C SER A 136 12.50 27.66 32.98
N GLN A 137 11.79 28.16 34.00
CA GLN A 137 10.38 27.84 34.20
C GLN A 137 9.53 28.23 32.97
N ILE A 138 9.69 29.46 32.47
CA ILE A 138 8.98 29.92 31.27
C ILE A 138 9.32 29.04 30.06
N ASN A 139 10.60 28.69 29.89
CA ASN A 139 11.04 27.85 28.77
C ASN A 139 10.47 26.43 28.86
N ILE A 140 10.42 25.81 30.04
CA ILE A 140 9.80 24.50 30.26
C ILE A 140 8.29 24.56 29.93
N LEU A 141 7.60 25.61 30.36
CA LEU A 141 6.19 25.80 30.02
C LEU A 141 5.97 25.93 28.51
N ASN A 142 6.78 26.74 27.82
CA ASN A 142 6.72 26.89 26.37
C ASN A 142 7.00 25.57 25.63
N ILE A 143 7.99 24.80 26.08
CA ILE A 143 8.30 23.49 25.50
C ILE A 143 7.15 22.50 25.75
N SER A 144 6.50 22.57 26.90
CA SER A 144 5.30 21.76 27.20
C SER A 144 4.16 22.06 26.21
N ASP A 145 3.96 23.33 25.86
CA ASP A 145 2.96 23.73 24.86
C ASP A 145 3.27 23.22 23.46
N ILE A 146 4.53 23.37 23.04
CA ILE A 146 4.99 22.86 21.74
C ILE A 146 4.78 21.35 21.70
N TYR A 147 5.17 20.64 22.77
CA TYR A 147 5.01 19.20 22.87
C TYR A 147 3.54 18.77 22.74
N LEU A 148 2.63 19.40 23.49
CA LEU A 148 1.21 19.09 23.41
C LEU A 148 0.66 19.37 22.01
N SER A 149 0.89 20.58 21.49
CA SER A 149 0.43 20.95 20.14
C SER A 149 0.91 19.96 19.07
N ASP A 150 2.18 19.54 19.13
CA ASP A 150 2.76 18.60 18.17
C ASP A 150 2.14 17.19 18.31
N VAL A 151 1.91 16.71 19.54
CA VAL A 151 1.25 15.41 19.79
C VAL A 151 -0.19 15.40 19.27
N GLN A 152 -0.97 16.46 19.49
CA GLN A 152 -2.32 16.55 18.95
C GLN A 152 -2.33 16.66 17.43
N TYR A 153 -1.41 17.43 16.84
CA TYR A 153 -1.30 17.52 15.40
C TYR A 153 -1.05 16.14 14.76
N LEU A 154 -0.07 15.40 15.27
CA LEU A 154 0.24 14.05 14.79
C LEU A 154 -0.93 13.07 15.02
N HIS A 155 -1.63 13.18 16.15
CA HIS A 155 -2.82 12.37 16.41
C HIS A 155 -3.94 12.64 15.40
N GLN A 156 -4.20 13.91 15.10
CA GLN A 156 -5.22 14.29 14.11
C GLN A 156 -4.87 13.79 12.71
N LEU A 157 -3.59 13.89 12.31
CA LEU A 157 -3.13 13.30 11.05
C LEU A 157 -3.35 11.78 11.04
N ALA A 158 -3.02 11.09 12.13
CA ALA A 158 -3.23 9.66 12.22
C ALA A 158 -4.71 9.27 12.11
N ILE A 159 -5.62 10.04 12.68
CA ILE A 159 -7.07 9.83 12.53
C ILE A 159 -7.49 10.04 11.06
N ILE A 160 -7.08 11.14 10.44
CA ILE A 160 -7.47 11.50 9.07
C ILE A 160 -7.03 10.43 8.06
N TYR A 161 -5.85 9.87 8.25
CA TYR A 161 -5.24 8.90 7.35
C TYR A 161 -5.38 7.44 7.80
N ASP A 162 -6.12 7.18 8.88
CA ASP A 162 -6.29 5.86 9.50
C ASP A 162 -4.96 5.13 9.85
N LEU A 163 -3.97 5.89 10.32
CA LEU A 163 -2.60 5.42 10.65
C LEU A 163 -2.47 4.98 12.11
N LYS A 164 -3.35 4.08 12.56
CA LYS A 164 -3.42 3.67 13.98
C LYS A 164 -2.12 3.00 14.47
N ASP A 165 -1.51 2.17 13.64
CA ASP A 165 -0.30 1.42 14.00
C ASP A 165 0.91 2.34 14.10
N GLU A 166 1.08 3.24 13.12
CA GLU A 166 2.15 4.24 13.11
C GLU A 166 2.00 5.20 14.29
N TRP A 167 0.76 5.60 14.60
CA TRP A 167 0.47 6.42 15.78
C TRP A 167 0.90 5.75 17.08
N SER A 168 0.63 4.45 17.25
CA SER A 168 1.05 3.71 18.44
C SER A 168 2.57 3.75 18.64
N VAL A 169 3.34 3.58 17.56
CA VAL A 169 4.81 3.64 17.58
C VAL A 169 5.32 5.05 17.92
N ILE A 170 4.77 6.08 17.26
CA ILE A 170 5.13 7.47 17.49
C ILE A 170 4.80 7.87 18.93
N CYS A 171 3.61 7.50 19.38
CA CYS A 171 3.15 7.79 20.72
C CYS A 171 4.06 7.17 21.79
N SER A 172 4.44 5.89 21.64
CA SER A 172 5.42 5.23 22.52
C SER A 172 6.76 5.97 22.57
N ARG A 173 7.25 6.49 21.45
CA ARG A 173 8.48 7.28 21.38
C ARG A 173 8.32 8.62 22.10
N ARG A 174 7.22 9.31 21.88
CA ARG A 174 6.89 10.60 22.52
C ARG A 174 6.76 10.46 24.03
N LYS A 175 6.18 9.35 24.50
CA LYS A 175 6.15 9.02 25.92
C LYS A 175 7.55 8.81 26.49
N ARG A 176 8.37 7.95 25.87
CA ARG A 176 9.77 7.73 26.31
C ARG A 176 10.58 9.02 26.37
N PHE A 177 10.33 9.93 25.43
CA PHE A 177 10.93 11.26 25.46
C PHE A 177 10.51 12.04 26.70
N LEU A 178 9.23 12.09 27.06
CA LEU A 178 8.79 12.74 28.30
C LEU A 178 9.33 12.05 29.55
N ASP A 179 9.34 10.72 29.58
CA ASP A 179 9.86 9.95 30.71
C ASP A 179 11.34 10.25 31.00
N GLY A 180 12.11 10.67 29.98
CA GLY A 180 13.49 11.13 30.13
C GLY A 180 13.65 12.59 30.63
N HIS A 181 12.57 13.37 30.72
CA HIS A 181 12.58 14.77 31.13
C HIS A 181 11.52 15.02 32.20
N CYS A 182 11.85 14.70 33.46
CA CYS A 182 10.91 14.65 34.57
C CYS A 182 10.08 15.92 34.75
N LEU A 183 10.74 17.09 34.80
CA LEU A 183 10.04 18.37 34.95
C LEU A 183 9.10 18.67 33.79
N LEU A 184 9.56 18.37 32.56
CA LEU A 184 8.76 18.57 31.37
C LEU A 184 7.53 17.66 31.40
N ARG A 185 7.70 16.40 31.80
CA ARG A 185 6.59 15.46 31.99
C ARG A 185 5.58 16.03 32.98
N ASP A 186 6.00 16.45 34.16
CA ASP A 186 5.08 16.94 35.19
C ASP A 186 4.31 18.19 34.73
N ARG A 187 4.97 19.11 34.02
CA ARG A 187 4.28 20.28 33.44
C ARG A 187 3.31 19.88 32.32
N VAL A 188 3.69 18.94 31.45
CA VAL A 188 2.79 18.41 30.41
C VAL A 188 1.56 17.73 31.05
N MET A 189 1.78 16.95 32.11
CA MET A 189 0.73 16.26 32.87
C MET A 189 -0.27 17.23 33.49
N GLU A 190 0.21 18.25 34.19
CA GLU A 190 -0.65 19.30 34.77
C GLU A 190 -1.46 20.01 33.69
N ARG A 191 -0.82 20.31 32.55
CA ARG A 191 -1.51 20.96 31.42
C ARG A 191 -2.59 20.07 30.84
N ILE A 192 -2.33 18.77 30.63
CA ILE A 192 -3.36 17.80 30.19
C ILE A 192 -4.55 17.78 31.16
N GLN A 193 -4.29 17.76 32.47
CA GLN A 193 -5.35 17.76 33.48
C GLN A 193 -6.20 19.04 33.45
N SER A 194 -5.59 20.17 33.06
CA SER A 194 -6.29 21.45 32.90
C SER A 194 -7.12 21.55 31.61
N LEU A 195 -6.89 20.65 30.64
CA LEU A 195 -7.67 20.62 29.40
C LEU A 195 -9.07 20.04 29.67
N ASN A 196 -10.10 20.75 29.22
CA ASN A 196 -11.48 20.27 29.20
C ASN A 196 -11.84 19.77 27.78
N GLY A 197 -12.40 18.55 27.68
CA GLY A 197 -12.97 18.04 26.43
C GLY A 197 -12.29 16.77 25.86
N PRO A 198 -12.71 16.33 24.65
CA PRO A 198 -12.26 15.07 24.04
C PRO A 198 -10.76 15.04 23.73
N LEU A 199 -10.14 16.21 23.51
CA LEU A 199 -8.69 16.35 23.34
C LEU A 199 -7.90 15.73 24.49
N ARG A 200 -8.42 15.88 25.72
CA ARG A 200 -7.81 15.28 26.92
C ARG A 200 -7.69 13.77 26.77
N GLY A 201 -8.72 13.07 26.30
CA GLY A 201 -8.71 11.61 26.17
C GLY A 201 -7.65 11.09 25.20
N ASP A 202 -7.34 11.84 24.16
CA ASP A 202 -6.35 11.47 23.16
C ASP A 202 -4.91 11.67 23.67
N TYR A 203 -4.67 12.79 24.35
CA TYR A 203 -3.43 13.01 25.08
C TYR A 203 -3.24 11.99 26.20
N GLU A 204 -4.29 11.69 26.96
CA GLU A 204 -4.24 10.75 28.07
C GLU A 204 -3.90 9.34 27.57
N LYS A 205 -4.55 8.89 26.48
CA LYS A 205 -4.21 7.61 25.84
C LYS A 205 -2.76 7.56 25.42
N CYS A 206 -2.20 8.67 24.94
CA CYS A 206 -0.84 8.63 24.44
C CYS A 206 0.23 8.77 25.52
N VAL A 207 0.10 9.79 26.36
CA VAL A 207 1.11 10.18 27.35
C VAL A 207 0.99 9.35 28.64
N LEU A 208 -0.23 8.88 29.00
CA LEU A 208 -0.48 8.21 30.28
C LEU A 208 -0.58 6.70 30.22
N GLN A 209 -0.70 6.10 29.03
CA GLN A 209 -0.77 4.64 28.96
C GLN A 209 0.55 4.03 29.44
N PRO A 210 0.50 2.94 30.24
CA PRO A 210 1.70 2.23 30.67
C PRO A 210 2.52 1.80 29.46
N SER A 211 3.85 1.89 29.58
CA SER A 211 4.76 1.54 28.50
C SER A 211 4.61 0.05 28.25
N LEU A 212 4.30 -0.36 27.01
CA LEU A 212 4.48 -1.76 26.63
C LEU A 212 5.98 -2.05 26.75
N GLN A 213 6.33 -2.87 27.74
CA GLN A 213 7.67 -3.41 27.97
C GLN A 213 8.05 -4.40 26.88
#